data_AF-A0A6P0YA33-F1
#
_entry.id   AF-A0A6P0YA33-F1
#
_cell.length_a   1.000
_cell.length_b   1.000
_cell.length_c   1.000
_cell.angle_alpha   90.00
_cell.angle_beta   90.00
_cell.angle_gamma   90.00
#
_symmetry.space_group_name_H-M   'P 1'
#
loop_
_entity.id
_entity.type
_entity.pdbx_description
1 polymer ?
#
loop_
_entity_poly.entity_id
_entity_poly.type
_entity_poly.pdbx_seq_one_letter_code
_entity_poly.pdbx_strand_id
1 'polypeptide(L)' 'MIRLTLLDPQKNTPLKNWDFQSESIIKIGRSPDNQVVLSDSLVSRYHLELHKIPKSQSGNIWRLV' A
#
# COMPACT_ATOMS: atom_id res chain seq x y z
N MET A 1 6.99 -10.88 0.53
CA MET A 1 7.23 -9.89 -0.53
C MET A 1 5.91 -9.48 -1.17
N ILE A 2 5.60 -8.18 -1.14
CA ILE A 2 4.55 -7.53 -1.92
C ILE A 2 5.15 -6.26 -2.53
N ARG A 3 4.73 -5.94 -3.76
CA ARG A 3 5.07 -4.67 -4.42
C ARG A 3 3.79 -3.87 -4.63
N LEU A 4 3.83 -2.61 -4.26
CA LEU A 4 2.78 -1.64 -4.57
C LEU A 4 3.28 -0.72 -5.67
N THR A 5 2.45 -0.52 -6.69
CA THR A 5 2.74 0.37 -7.81
C THR A 5 1.64 1.42 -7.87
N LEU A 6 2.01 2.69 -7.77
CA LEU A 6 1.11 3.80 -8.07
C LEU A 6 1.07 4.00 -9.58
N LEU A 7 -0.12 4.05 -10.14
CA LEU A 7 -0.35 4.23 -11.57
C LEU A 7 -0.91 5.62 -11.85
N ASP A 8 -0.57 6.18 -13.01
CA ASP A 8 -1.27 7.34 -13.55
C ASP A 8 -2.72 6.93 -13.86
N PRO A 9 -3.73 7.65 -13.32
CA PRO A 9 -5.13 7.25 -13.45
C PRO A 9 -5.66 7.34 -14.89
N GLN A 10 -5.05 8.15 -15.76
CA GLN A 10 -5.47 8.29 -17.16
C GLN A 10 -4.67 7.37 -18.09
N LYS A 11 -3.36 7.25 -17.86
CA LYS A 11 -2.45 6.54 -18.77
C LYS A 11 -2.16 5.10 -18.34
N ASN A 12 -2.55 4.73 -17.12
CA ASN A 12 -2.24 3.44 -16.49
C ASN A 12 -0.73 3.11 -16.47
N THR A 13 0.10 4.15 -16.45
CA THR A 13 1.56 4.04 -16.45
C THR A 13 2.10 4.08 -15.02
N PRO A 14 3.12 3.27 -14.66
CA PRO A 14 3.75 3.33 -13.35
C PRO A 14 4.37 4.69 -13.05
N LEU A 15 3.94 5.32 -11.95
CA LEU A 15 4.49 6.57 -11.42
C LEU A 15 5.52 6.30 -10.32
N LYS A 16 5.22 5.36 -9.43
CA LYS A 16 6.08 5.03 -8.28
C LYS A 16 5.88 3.60 -7.82
N ASN A 17 6.92 3.02 -7.23
CA ASN A 17 6.92 1.65 -6.74
C ASN A 17 7.44 1.61 -5.30
N TRP A 18 6.90 0.69 -4.51
CA TRP A 18 7.37 0.36 -3.18
C TRP A 18 7.42 -1.15 -3.03
N ASP A 19 8.53 -1.67 -2.52
CA ASP A 19 8.74 -3.09 -2.28
C ASP A 19 8.82 -3.36 -0.78
N PHE A 20 7.98 -4.28 -0.30
CA PHE A 20 7.89 -4.66 1.10
C PHE A 20 8.20 -6.16 1.24
N GLN A 21 9.08 -6.50 2.16
CA GLN A 21 9.57 -7.86 2.33
C GLN A 21 8.90 -8.58 3.48
N SER A 22 8.81 -7.91 4.64
CA SER A 22 8.53 -8.53 5.94
C SER A 22 7.41 -7.86 6.73
N GLU A 23 6.94 -6.71 6.27
CA GLU A 23 5.94 -5.88 6.90
C GLU A 23 4.62 -6.64 7.04
N SER A 24 4.02 -6.58 8.23
CA SER A 24 2.69 -7.14 8.50
C SER A 24 1.57 -6.12 8.23
N ILE A 25 1.86 -4.83 8.36
CA ILE A 25 0.95 -3.73 8.08
C ILE A 25 1.68 -2.72 7.21
N ILE A 26 1.04 -2.30 6.11
CA ILE A 26 1.52 -1.21 5.25
C ILE A 26 0.47 -0.11 5.26
N LYS A 27 0.82 1.06 5.79
CA LYS A 27 -0.06 2.22 5.86
C LYS A 27 0.12 3.10 4.63
N ILE A 28 -1.00 3.54 4.07
CA ILE A 28 -1.05 4.40 2.88
C ILE A 28 -1.87 5.65 3.23
N GLY A 29 -1.32 6.82 2.94
CA GLY A 29 -1.97 8.10 3.20
C GLY A 29 -1.09 9.30 2.86
N ARG A 30 -1.59 10.51 3.07
CA ARG A 30 -0.81 11.74 2.80
C ARG A 30 0.17 12.11 3.90
N SER A 31 -0.04 11.58 5.10
CA SER A 31 0.78 11.91 6.27
C SER A 31 2.17 11.26 6.15
N PRO A 32 3.26 11.94 6.53
CA PRO A 32 4.63 11.45 6.36
C PRO A 32 4.99 10.24 7.24
N ASP A 33 4.13 9.88 8.18
CA ASP A 33 4.24 8.70 9.05
C ASP A 33 3.73 7.41 8.39
N ASN A 34 3.14 7.49 7.18
CA ASN A 34 2.78 6.31 6.39
C ASN A 34 4.01 5.72 5.68
N GLN A 35 3.99 4.41 5.43
CA GLN A 35 5.02 3.77 4.60
C GLN A 35 4.88 4.16 3.12
N VAL A 36 3.65 4.34 2.66
CA VAL A 36 3.34 4.88 1.33
C VAL A 36 2.73 6.26 1.49
N VAL A 37 3.55 7.28 1.23
CA VAL A 37 3.14 8.67 1.29
C VAL A 37 2.67 9.14 -0.09
N LEU A 38 1.41 9.57 -0.17
CA LEU A 38 0.80 10.18 -1.37
C LEU A 38 0.50 11.65 -1.07
N SER A 39 1.32 12.56 -1.60
CA SER A 39 1.23 14.01 -1.34
C SER A 39 0.10 14.69 -2.12
N ASP A 40 -1.13 14.23 -1.93
CA ASP A 40 -2.35 14.76 -2.55
C ASP A 40 -3.34 15.19 -1.47
N SER A 41 -3.98 16.34 -1.66
CA SER A 41 -4.98 16.90 -0.74
C SER A 41 -6.23 16.05 -0.59
N LEU A 42 -6.61 15.30 -1.64
CA LEU A 42 -7.77 14.40 -1.65
C LEU A 42 -7.51 13.11 -0.89
N VAL A 43 -6.23 12.78 -0.62
CA VAL A 43 -5.86 11.62 0.18
C VAL A 43 -5.93 11.99 1.67
N SER A 44 -6.59 11.14 2.45
CA SER A 44 -6.67 11.27 3.91
C SER A 44 -5.27 11.13 4.54
N ARG A 45 -5.06 11.72 5.74
CA ARG A 45 -3.80 11.54 6.48
C ARG A 45 -3.46 10.07 6.67
N TYR A 46 -4.46 9.28 7.05
CA TYR A 46 -4.45 7.83 7.11
C TYR A 46 -5.59 7.36 6.23
N HIS A 47 -5.30 6.84 5.05
CA HIS A 47 -6.32 6.59 4.04
C HIS A 47 -6.74 5.12 4.02
N LEU A 48 -5.78 4.21 4.06
CA LEU A 48 -6.03 2.78 4.14
C LEU A 48 -4.81 2.05 4.71
N GLU A 49 -5.03 0.80 5.13
CA GLU A 49 -3.97 -0.10 5.56
C GLU A 49 -4.06 -1.44 4.83
N LEU A 50 -2.90 -2.04 4.53
CA LEU A 50 -2.81 -3.42 4.06
C LEU A 50 -2.29 -4.30 5.18
N HIS A 51 -3.09 -5.26 5.60
CA HIS A 51 -2.78 -6.18 6.69
C HIS A 51 -2.48 -7.56 6.12
N LYS A 52 -1.30 -8.09 6.42
CA LYS A 52 -0.90 -9.44 6.05
C LYS A 52 -1.60 -10.44 6.97
N ILE A 53 -2.41 -11.32 6.39
CA ILE A 53 -3.09 -12.37 7.14
C ILE A 53 -2.12 -13.56 7.29
N PRO A 54 -1.94 -14.12 8.51
CA PRO A 54 -1.19 -15.35 8.71
C PRO A 54 -1.76 -16.48 7.86
N LYS A 55 -0.88 -17.23 7.19
CA LYS A 55 -1.23 -18.32 6.28
C LYS A 55 -2.12 -19.36 6.98
N SER A 56 -3.31 -19.60 6.42
CA SER A 56 -4.00 -20.89 6.53
C SER A 56 -3.91 -21.58 5.17
N GLN A 57 -2.91 -22.45 5.01
CA GLN A 57 -2.67 -23.42 3.93
C GLN A 57 -2.60 -22.93 2.45
N SER A 58 -3.15 -21.77 2.08
CA SER A 58 -3.22 -21.24 0.70
C SER A 58 -2.68 -19.81 0.62
N GLY A 59 -1.37 -19.65 0.38
CA GLY A 59 -0.76 -18.36 0.02
C GLY A 59 -0.74 -17.25 1.10
N ASN A 60 0.04 -16.19 0.87
CA ASN A 60 -0.03 -14.97 1.70
C ASN A 60 -1.25 -14.16 1.24
N ILE A 61 -2.25 -14.02 2.09
CA ILE A 61 -3.45 -13.21 1.80
C ILE A 61 -3.26 -11.84 2.44
N TRP A 62 -3.52 -10.77 1.69
CA TRP A 62 -3.54 -9.41 2.21
C TRP A 62 -4.98 -8.94 2.34
N ARG A 63 -5.29 -8.26 3.43
CA ARG A 63 -6.59 -7.61 3.68
C ARG A 63 -6.42 -6.11 3.54
N LEU A 64 -7.30 -5.49 2.77
CA LEU A 64 -7.49 -4.06 2.75
C LEU A 64 -8.39 -3.65 3.91
N VAL A 65 -7.96 -2.65 4.69
CA VAL A 65 -8.69 -2.08 5.82
C VAL A 65 -8.85 -0.58 5.60
#